data_AF-A0A7W0QVG3-F1
#
_entry.id   AF-A0A7W0QVG3-F1
#
_cell.length_a   1.000
_cell.length_b   1.000
_cell.length_c   1.000
_cell.angle_alpha   90.00
_cell.angle_beta   90.00
_cell.angle_gamma   90.00
#
_symmetry.space_group_name_H-M   'P 1'
#
loop_
_entity.id
_entity.type
_entity.pdbx_description
1 polymer ?
#
loop_
_entity_poly.entity_id
_entity_poly.type
_entity_poly.pdbx_seq_one_letter_code
_entity_poly.pdbx_strand_id
1 'polypeptide(L)' 'MSPTSTADETPSYESARDELAAIVVALEGGGQTLEQALTLWERGEVLAAICQGWLDNARERLETARSTPTDT' A
#
# COMPACT_ATOMS: atom_id res chain seq x y z
N MET A 1 -4.37 21.43 -2.10
CA MET A 1 -4.79 21.01 -0.75
C MET A 1 -5.83 19.92 -0.95
N SER A 2 -5.39 18.65 -0.90
CA SER A 2 -6.32 17.51 -0.95
C SER A 2 -6.90 17.28 0.45
N PRO A 3 -8.17 16.88 0.55
CA PRO A 3 -8.93 16.91 1.78
C PRO A 3 -8.41 15.91 2.80
N THR A 4 -8.52 16.30 4.06
CA THR A 4 -8.22 15.52 5.27
C THR A 4 -8.91 14.15 5.22
N SER A 5 -8.13 13.07 5.14
CA SER A 5 -8.62 11.69 5.24
C SER A 5 -9.20 11.42 6.62
N THR A 6 -10.40 10.87 6.61
CA THR A 6 -11.13 10.37 7.78
C THR A 6 -10.46 9.09 8.28
N ALA A 7 -10.34 8.91 9.60
CA ALA A 7 -9.55 7.84 10.24
C ALA A 7 -10.07 6.39 10.03
N ASP A 8 -11.05 6.18 9.13
CA ASP A 8 -11.66 4.89 8.77
C ASP A 8 -11.51 4.55 7.28
N GLU A 9 -10.79 5.38 6.50
CA GLU A 9 -10.56 5.14 5.07
C GLU A 9 -9.23 4.40 4.85
N THR A 10 -9.27 3.30 4.08
CA THR A 10 -8.06 2.63 3.57
C THR A 10 -7.17 3.68 2.88
N PRO A 11 -5.89 3.79 3.24
CA PRO A 11 -5.01 4.81 2.66
C PRO A 11 -4.89 4.62 1.14
N SER A 12 -4.65 5.73 0.43
CA SER A 12 -4.36 5.67 -1.00
C SER A 12 -3.10 4.84 -1.26
N TYR A 13 -2.98 4.30 -2.47
CA TYR A 13 -1.79 3.54 -2.88
C TYR A 13 -0.50 4.33 -2.65
N GLU A 14 -0.45 5.60 -3.08
CA GLU A 14 0.73 6.44 -2.94
C GLU A 14 1.08 6.68 -1.46
N SER A 15 0.08 6.96 -0.62
CA SER A 15 0.31 7.17 0.80
C SER A 15 0.82 5.90 1.48
N ALA A 16 0.22 4.75 1.17
CA ALA A 16 0.63 3.47 1.74
C ALA A 16 2.05 3.08 1.29
N ARG A 17 2.37 3.30 0.00
CA ARG A 17 3.70 3.04 -0.57
C ARG A 17 4.77 3.93 0.05
N ASP A 18 4.49 5.22 0.23
CA ASP A 18 5.46 6.17 0.77
C ASP A 18 5.75 5.86 2.25
N GLU A 19 4.73 5.47 3.03
CA GLU A 19 4.92 5.00 4.40
C GLU A 19 5.71 3.68 4.45
N LEU A 20 5.39 2.72 3.58
CA LEU A 20 6.11 1.44 3.49
C LEU A 20 7.59 1.67 3.16
N ALA A 21 7.89 2.57 2.22
CA ALA A 21 9.26 2.92 1.87
C ALA A 21 10.02 3.53 3.07
N ALA A 22 9.37 4.39 3.86
CA ALA A 22 9.97 4.94 5.07
C ALA A 22 10.28 3.85 6.12
N ILE A 23 9.39 2.87 6.27
CA ILE A 23 9.61 1.72 7.17
C ILE A 23 10.80 0.88 6.71
N VAL A 24 10.90 0.58 5.41
CA VAL A 24 12.04 -0.17 4.85
C VAL A 24 13.35 0.56 5.14
N VAL A 25 13.41 1.87 4.87
CA VAL A 25 14.60 2.68 5.17
C VAL A 25 14.95 2.63 6.66
N ALA A 26 13.96 2.69 7.55
CA ALA A 26 14.19 2.60 8.98
C ALA A 26 14.74 1.22 9.41
N LEU A 27 14.20 0.13 8.87
CA LEU A 27 14.66 -1.23 9.15
C LEU A 27 16.07 -1.46 8.61
N GLU A 28 16.37 -1.00 7.39
CA GLU A 28 17.70 -1.10 6.77
C GLU A 28 18.77 -0.29 7.51
N GLY A 29 18.38 0.85 8.10
CA GLY A 29 19.27 1.69 8.90
C GLY A 29 19.73 1.03 10.21
N GLY A 30 18.98 0.06 10.73
CA GLY A 30 19.26 -0.58 12.01
C GLY A 30 19.17 0.39 13.20
N GLY A 31 19.79 0.04 14.34
CA GLY A 31 19.82 0.88 15.55
C GLY A 31 18.55 0.85 16.41
N GLN A 32 17.58 0.00 16.05
CA GLN A 32 16.32 -0.22 16.75
C GLN A 32 16.45 -1.41 17.70
N THR A 33 15.62 -1.48 18.73
CA THR A 33 15.44 -2.71 19.51
C THR A 33 14.69 -3.77 18.69
N LEU A 34 14.77 -5.04 19.11
CA LEU A 34 14.02 -6.11 18.46
C LEU A 34 12.51 -5.83 18.43
N GLU A 35 11.93 -5.37 19.54
CA GLU A 35 10.50 -5.05 19.65
C GLU A 35 10.09 -3.92 18.69
N GLN A 36 10.93 -2.90 18.54
CA GLN A 36 10.71 -1.81 17.60
C GLN A 36 10.79 -2.30 16.15
N ALA A 37 11.78 -3.14 15.83
CA ALA A 37 11.93 -3.73 14.51
C ALA A 37 10.73 -4.63 14.14
N LEU A 38 10.21 -5.40 15.09
CA LEU A 38 9.00 -6.21 14.90
C LEU A 38 7.77 -5.35 14.64
N THR A 39 7.58 -4.28 15.43
CA THR A 39 6.45 -3.35 15.24
C THR A 39 6.49 -2.70 13.85
N LEU A 40 7.66 -2.28 13.39
CA LEU A 40 7.85 -1.71 12.06
C LEU A 40 7.59 -2.74 10.96
N TRP A 41 8.08 -3.97 11.14
CA TRP A 41 7.83 -5.05 10.20
C TRP A 41 6.34 -5.37 10.07
N GLU A 42 5.62 -5.54 11.19
CA GLU A 42 4.17 -5.81 11.18
C GLU A 42 3.38 -4.69 10.48
N ARG A 43 3.75 -3.44 10.72
CA ARG A 43 3.16 -2.30 9.99
C ARG A 43 3.49 -2.35 8.50
N GLY A 44 4.72 -2.70 8.15
CA GLY A 44 5.16 -2.90 6.77
C GLY A 44 4.34 -3.95 6.04
N GLU A 45 4.07 -5.10 6.68
CA GLU A 45 3.23 -6.17 6.11
C GLU A 45 1.80 -5.71 5.84
N VAL A 46 1.20 -4.95 6.76
CA VAL A 46 -0.14 -4.36 6.56
C VAL A 46 -0.15 -3.41 5.36
N LEU A 47 0.84 -2.53 5.24
CA LEU A 47 0.94 -1.59 4.11
C LEU A 47 1.20 -2.30 2.78
N ALA A 48 2.03 -3.35 2.78
CA ALA A 48 2.28 -4.17 1.60
C ALA A 48 0.98 -4.85 1.12
N ALA A 49 0.19 -5.40 2.04
CA ALA A 49 -1.12 -5.99 1.71
C ALA A 49 -2.09 -4.95 1.12
N ILE A 50 -2.13 -3.74 1.69
CA ILE A 50 -2.95 -2.64 1.14
C ILE A 50 -2.49 -2.28 -0.29
N CYS A 51 -1.18 -2.13 -0.50
CA CYS A 51 -0.62 -1.82 -1.82
C CYS A 51 -0.99 -2.90 -2.84
N GLN A 52 -0.89 -4.18 -2.48
CA GLN A 52 -1.28 -5.29 -3.36
C GLN A 52 -2.78 -5.25 -3.69
N GLY A 53 -3.65 -5.01 -2.70
CA GLY A 53 -5.09 -4.89 -2.95
C GLY A 53 -5.44 -3.81 -3.98
N TRP A 54 -4.77 -2.66 -3.93
CA TRP A 54 -4.92 -1.60 -4.94
C TRP A 54 -4.47 -2.06 -6.34
N LEU A 55 -3.33 -2.74 -6.45
CA LEU A 55 -2.79 -3.23 -7.72
C LEU A 55 -3.65 -4.35 -8.33
N ASP A 56 -4.15 -5.25 -7.49
CA ASP A 56 -5.04 -6.34 -7.90
C ASP A 56 -6.35 -5.80 -8.45
N ASN A 57 -6.96 -4.82 -7.77
CA ASN A 57 -8.17 -4.16 -8.26
C ASN A 57 -7.94 -3.45 -9.60
N ALA A 58 -6.81 -2.74 -9.75
CA ALA A 58 -6.46 -2.10 -11.01
C ALA A 58 -6.30 -3.13 -12.14
N ARG A 59 -5.66 -4.27 -11.86
CA ARG A 59 -5.50 -5.36 -12.80
C ARG A 59 -6.84 -5.97 -13.22
N GLU A 60 -7.74 -6.21 -12.27
CA GLU A 60 -9.07 -6.75 -12.54
C GLU A 60 -9.86 -5.82 -13.49
N ARG A 61 -9.86 -4.51 -13.20
CA ARG A 61 -10.54 -3.51 -14.05
C ARG A 61 -10.00 -3.49 -15.47
N LEU A 62 -8.69 -3.62 -15.66
CA LEU A 62 -8.07 -3.72 -16.98
C LEU A 62 -8.48 -5.00 -17.72
N GLU A 63 -8.54 -6.13 -17.01
CA GLU A 63 -8.98 -7.39 -17.60
C GLU A 63 -10.44 -7.34 -18.05
N THR A 64 -11.33 -6.75 -17.23
CA THR A 64 -12.72 -6.53 -17.58
C THR A 64 -12.85 -5.67 -18.84
N ALA A 65 -12.13 -4.54 -18.89
CA ALA A 65 -12.17 -3.63 -20.04
C ALA A 65 -11.62 -4.26 -21.33
N ARG A 66 -10.68 -5.21 -21.23
CA ARG A 66 -10.15 -5.95 -22.37
C ARG A 66 -11.08 -7.08 -22.84
N SER A 67 -11.84 -7.65 -21.91
CA SER A 67 -12.74 -8.78 -22.18
C SER A 67 -14.12 -8.34 -22.68
N THR A 68 -14.50 -7.08 -22.45
CA THR A 68 -15.66 -6.49 -23.15
C THR A 68 -15.30 -6.31 -24.62
N PRO A 69 -15.93 -7.04 -25.56
CA PRO A 69 -15.70 -6.81 -26.97
C PRO A 69 -16.04 -5.34 -27.24
N THR A 70 -15.08 -4.63 -27.79
CA THR A 70 -15.31 -3.28 -28.31
C THR A 70 -16.41 -3.39 -29.35
N ASP A 71 -17.59 -2.93 -28.99
CA ASP A 71 -18.75 -2.90 -29.88
C ASP A 71 -18.36 -2.10 -31.13
N THR A 72 -18.48 -2.76 -32.28
CA THR A 72 -18.30 -2.18 -33.62
C THR A 72 -19.60 -1.54 -34.06
#